data_AF-A0A483AA05-F1
#
_entry.id   AF-A0A483AA05-F1
#
_cell.length_a   1.000
_cell.length_b   1.000
_cell.length_c   1.000
_cell.angle_alpha   90.00
_cell.angle_beta   90.00
_cell.angle_gamma   90.00
#
_symmetry.space_group_name_H-M   'P 1'
#
loop_
_entity.id
_entity.type
_entity.pdbx_description
1 polymer ?
#
loop_
_entity_poly.entity_id
_entity_poly.type
_entity_poly.pdbx_seq_one_letter_code
_entity_poly.pdbx_strand_id
1 'polypeptide(L)'
;MLVNSSIDLYEYLFGAIFGAELTSKQGTIFRYVAKLMAEIPNATIHTLRNLMEDGKKYQKYIDRLNGSAKDFFNTQFFSTSFSQIKRQILSRLWSILSNETLENLFSSSENKVNIFEAMNDGKIILVNTSKSLLQSE
;
A
#
# COMPACT_ATOMS: atom_id res chain seq x y z
N MET A 1 5.24 5.08 17.81
CA MET A 1 3.89 4.53 18.02
C MET A 1 2.99 4.78 16.82
N LEU A 2 2.87 6.02 16.35
CA LEU A 2 2.04 6.39 15.17
C LEU A 2 2.40 5.64 13.87
N VAL A 3 3.70 5.47 13.55
CA VAL A 3 4.12 4.79 12.32
C VAL A 3 3.67 3.32 12.27
N ASN A 4 3.71 2.61 13.40
CA ASN A 4 3.27 1.22 13.44
C ASN A 4 1.74 1.13 13.27
N SER A 5 0.98 2.01 13.92
CA SER A 5 -0.47 2.08 13.74
C SER A 5 -0.87 2.44 12.31
N SER A 6 -0.12 3.30 11.63
CA SER A 6 -0.32 3.59 10.21
C SER A 6 -0.03 2.37 9.34
N ILE A 7 1.04 1.62 9.62
CA ILE A 7 1.36 0.38 8.90
C ILE A 7 0.26 -0.67 9.11
N ASP A 8 -0.25 -0.83 10.33
CA ASP A 8 -1.32 -1.78 10.63
C ASP A 8 -2.64 -1.38 9.92
N LEU A 9 -2.95 -0.08 9.84
CA LEU A 9 -4.08 0.44 9.07
C LEU A 9 -3.91 0.18 7.57
N TYR A 10 -2.69 0.37 7.03
CA TYR A 10 -2.39 0.01 5.65
C TYR A 10 -2.54 -1.50 5.43
N GLU A 11 -1.99 -2.35 6.30
CA GLU A 11 -2.14 -3.80 6.22
C GLU A 11 -3.62 -4.22 6.24
N TYR A 12 -4.45 -3.59 7.10
CA TYR A 12 -5.90 -3.82 7.15
C TYR A 12 -6.62 -3.38 5.87
N LEU A 13 -6.39 -2.15 5.41
CA LEU A 13 -7.00 -1.62 4.18
C LEU A 13 -6.63 -2.50 2.99
N PHE A 14 -5.35 -2.84 2.84
CA PHE A 14 -4.90 -3.71 1.76
C PHE A 14 -5.45 -5.14 1.93
N GLY A 15 -5.54 -5.68 3.14
CA GLY A 15 -6.20 -6.97 3.40
C GLY A 15 -7.67 -6.98 2.96
N ALA A 16 -8.39 -5.90 3.24
CA ALA A 16 -9.79 -5.72 2.83
C ALA A 16 -9.93 -5.57 1.30
N ILE A 17 -9.07 -4.77 0.66
CA ILE A 17 -9.10 -4.53 -0.79
C ILE A 17 -8.67 -5.78 -1.57
N PHE A 18 -7.70 -6.54 -1.04
CA PHE A 18 -7.20 -7.76 -1.67
C PHE A 18 -8.12 -8.98 -1.48
N GLY A 19 -9.24 -8.83 -0.75
CA GLY A 19 -10.27 -9.86 -0.59
C GLY A 19 -9.79 -11.16 0.07
N ALA A 20 -8.59 -11.15 0.66
CA ALA A 20 -7.98 -12.30 1.28
C ALA A 20 -6.90 -11.85 2.27
N GLU A 21 -6.90 -12.44 3.46
CA GLU A 21 -5.83 -12.26 4.43
C GLU A 21 -4.47 -12.49 3.75
N LEU A 22 -3.53 -11.58 3.98
CA LEU A 22 -2.16 -11.76 3.50
C LEU A 22 -1.59 -13.00 4.18
N THR A 23 -1.01 -13.91 3.39
CA THR A 23 -0.23 -15.01 3.99
C THR A 23 0.90 -14.44 4.85
N SER A 24 1.39 -15.18 5.85
CA SER A 24 2.45 -14.68 6.75
C SER A 24 3.69 -14.19 5.97
N LYS A 25 4.03 -14.83 4.85
CA LYS A 25 5.13 -14.40 3.97
C LYS A 25 4.81 -13.11 3.20
N GLN A 26 3.58 -12.95 2.71
CA GLN A 26 3.13 -11.71 2.07
C GLN A 26 3.12 -10.54 3.06
N GLY A 27 2.60 -10.75 4.28
CA GLY A 27 2.62 -9.72 5.34
C GLY A 27 4.03 -9.29 5.72
N THR A 28 4.97 -10.24 5.78
CA THR A 28 6.39 -9.93 6.05
C THR A 28 6.99 -9.01 4.98
N ILE A 29 6.84 -9.33 3.69
CA ILE A 29 7.27 -8.43 2.60
C ILE A 29 6.60 -7.07 2.75
N PHE A 30 5.28 -7.08 2.95
CA PHE A 30 4.48 -5.87 2.92
C PHE A 30 4.95 -4.87 3.99
N ARG A 31 5.26 -5.36 5.20
CA ARG A 31 5.76 -4.52 6.29
C ARG A 31 7.07 -3.80 5.95
N TYR A 32 7.99 -4.45 5.24
CA TYR A 32 9.23 -3.82 4.79
C TYR A 32 9.01 -2.87 3.60
N VAL A 33 8.12 -3.24 2.69
CA VAL A 33 7.73 -2.38 1.56
C VAL A 33 7.02 -1.12 2.04
N ALA A 34 6.12 -1.23 3.02
CA ALA A 34 5.43 -0.08 3.63
C ALA A 34 6.42 0.90 4.28
N LYS A 35 7.46 0.39 4.95
CA LYS A 35 8.54 1.23 5.49
C LYS A 35 9.28 1.99 4.40
N LEU A 36 9.61 1.33 3.28
CA LEU A 36 10.24 2.00 2.14
C LEU A 36 9.31 3.02 1.49
N MET A 37 8.02 2.69 1.35
CA MET A 37 7.02 3.61 0.80
C MET A 37 6.92 4.90 1.63
N ALA A 38 7.04 4.83 2.96
CA ALA A 38 7.05 6.01 3.83
C ALA A 38 8.28 6.92 3.62
N GLU A 39 9.39 6.40 3.09
CA GLU A 39 10.59 7.18 2.75
C GLU A 39 10.52 7.83 1.36
N ILE A 40 9.57 7.39 0.51
CA ILE A 40 9.42 7.89 -0.85
C ILE A 40 8.44 9.06 -0.85
N PRO A 41 8.85 10.28 -1.24
CA PRO A 41 7.93 11.41 -1.35
C PRO A 41 6.81 11.11 -2.35
N ASN A 42 5.58 11.49 -2.00
CA ASN A 42 4.39 11.30 -2.84
C ASN A 42 4.19 9.84 -3.30
N ALA A 43 4.51 8.88 -2.43
CA ALA A 43 4.32 7.46 -2.73
C ALA A 43 2.83 7.13 -2.93
N THR A 44 2.49 6.54 -4.07
CA THR A 44 1.13 6.11 -4.41
C THR A 44 1.08 4.61 -4.69
N ILE A 45 -0.10 4.07 -5.02
CA ILE A 45 -0.24 2.69 -5.49
C ILE A 45 0.59 2.40 -6.75
N HIS A 46 0.84 3.40 -7.60
CA HIS A 46 1.73 3.26 -8.76
C HIS A 46 3.19 3.15 -8.35
N THR A 47 3.61 3.89 -7.33
CA THR A 47 4.95 3.75 -6.73
C THR A 47 5.13 2.34 -6.17
N LEU A 48 4.13 1.83 -5.44
CA LEU A 48 4.13 0.46 -4.91
C LEU A 48 4.23 -0.59 -6.03
N ARG A 49 3.40 -0.47 -7.08
CA ARG A 49 3.45 -1.35 -8.24
C ARG A 49 4.83 -1.34 -8.90
N ASN A 50 5.34 -0.15 -9.23
CA ASN A 50 6.65 0.01 -9.86
C ASN A 50 7.79 -0.52 -8.98
N LEU A 51 7.70 -0.38 -7.66
CA LEU A 51 8.67 -0.93 -6.70
C LEU A 51 8.66 -2.46 -6.71
N MET A 52 7.49 -3.07 -6.83
CA MET A 52 7.36 -4.53 -6.88
C MET A 52 7.81 -5.12 -8.22
N GLU A 53 7.71 -4.36 -9.32
CA GLU A 53 8.23 -4.71 -10.65
C GLU A 53 9.74 -4.50 -10.78
N ASP A 54 10.23 -3.32 -10.40
CA ASP A 54 11.61 -2.90 -10.57
C ASP A 54 12.10 -2.06 -9.38
N GLY A 55 12.34 -2.76 -8.26
CA GLY A 55 12.74 -2.10 -7.03
C GLY A 55 14.11 -1.42 -7.06
N LYS A 56 14.96 -1.72 -8.05
CA LYS A 56 16.28 -1.10 -8.19
C LYS A 56 16.18 0.41 -8.46
N LYS A 57 15.10 0.87 -9.08
CA LYS A 57 14.82 2.31 -9.29
C LYS A 57 14.72 3.10 -7.98
N TYR A 58 14.44 2.43 -6.87
CA TYR A 58 14.27 3.04 -5.55
C TYR A 58 15.49 2.86 -4.64
N GLN A 59 16.65 2.45 -5.18
CA GLN A 59 17.87 2.24 -4.40
C GLN A 59 18.24 3.45 -3.52
N LYS A 60 18.10 4.67 -4.06
CA LYS A 60 18.37 5.91 -3.31
C LYS A 60 17.54 6.07 -2.02
N TYR A 61 16.36 5.46 -1.96
CA TYR A 61 15.49 5.45 -0.77
C TYR A 61 15.78 4.24 0.11
N ILE A 62 16.10 3.09 -0.48
CA ILE A 62 16.58 1.90 0.24
C ILE A 62 17.83 2.23 1.06
N ASP A 63 18.75 3.02 0.50
CA ASP A 63 20.01 3.37 1.16
C ASP A 63 19.81 4.22 2.43
N ARG A 64 18.67 4.93 2.53
CA ARG A 64 18.27 5.76 3.69
C ARG A 64 17.65 4.94 4.81
N LEU A 65 17.17 3.73 4.51
CA LEU A 65 16.65 2.82 5.54
C LEU A 65 17.76 2.42 6.50
N ASN A 66 17.37 1.99 7.71
CA ASN A 66 18.30 1.53 8.74
C ASN A 66 17.84 0.20 9.33
N GLY A 67 18.79 -0.53 9.93
CA GLY A 67 18.56 -1.82 10.58
C GLY A 67 17.96 -2.87 9.65
N SER A 68 17.03 -3.68 10.20
CA SER A 68 16.46 -4.84 9.50
C SER A 68 15.77 -4.50 8.18
N ALA A 69 15.27 -3.28 7.99
CA ALA A 69 14.65 -2.87 6.73
C ALA A 69 15.69 -2.77 5.61
N LYS A 70 16.84 -2.14 5.88
CA LYS A 70 17.95 -2.05 4.92
C LYS A 70 18.48 -3.45 4.58
N ASP A 71 18.68 -4.28 5.60
CA ASP A 71 19.18 -5.65 5.42
C ASP A 71 18.22 -6.51 4.58
N PHE A 72 16.92 -6.38 4.82
CA PHE A 72 15.90 -7.07 4.04
C PHE A 72 15.96 -6.71 2.55
N PHE A 73 16.09 -5.43 2.20
CA PHE A 73 16.20 -5.02 0.80
C PHE A 73 17.51 -5.46 0.16
N ASN A 74 18.62 -5.46 0.91
CA ASN A 74 19.92 -5.87 0.40
C ASN A 74 20.06 -7.39 0.20
N THR A 75 19.35 -8.21 1.00
CA THR A 75 19.57 -9.66 1.03
C THR A 75 18.38 -10.49 0.55
N GLN A 76 17.15 -10.04 0.80
CA GLN A 76 15.94 -10.82 0.61
C GLN A 76 15.08 -10.32 -0.55
N PHE A 77 14.79 -9.01 -0.62
CA PHE A 77 13.78 -8.48 -1.55
C PHE A 77 14.07 -8.77 -3.04
N PHE A 78 15.35 -8.77 -3.41
CA PHE A 78 15.80 -9.06 -4.78
C PHE A 78 16.14 -10.54 -5.01
N SER A 79 16.02 -11.40 -3.99
CA SER A 79 16.28 -12.82 -4.13
C SER A 79 15.16 -13.53 -4.90
N THR A 80 15.49 -14.69 -5.49
CA THR A 80 14.52 -15.52 -6.22
C THR A 80 13.42 -16.08 -5.33
N SER A 81 13.70 -16.24 -4.03
CA SER A 81 12.75 -16.76 -3.02
C SER A 81 11.49 -15.90 -2.90
N PHE A 82 11.58 -14.60 -3.20
CA PHE A 82 10.46 -13.68 -3.10
C PHE A 82 9.84 -13.32 -4.46
N SER A 83 10.39 -13.79 -5.57
CA SER A 83 9.87 -13.50 -6.92
C SER A 83 8.43 -13.94 -7.10
N GLN A 84 8.05 -15.12 -6.60
CA GLN A 84 6.67 -15.61 -6.68
C GLN A 84 5.71 -14.76 -5.83
N ILE A 85 6.14 -14.36 -4.64
CA ILE A 85 5.31 -13.55 -3.74
C ILE A 85 5.11 -12.15 -4.31
N LYS A 86 6.15 -11.53 -4.90
CA LYS A 86 6.03 -10.25 -5.61
C LYS A 86 5.04 -10.33 -6.76
N ARG A 87 5.07 -11.41 -7.57
CA ARG A 87 4.08 -11.64 -8.64
C ARG A 87 2.64 -11.73 -8.13
N GLN A 88 2.41 -12.40 -7.00
CA GLN A 88 1.08 -12.47 -6.40
C GLN A 88 0.58 -11.10 -5.95
N ILE A 89 1.44 -10.31 -5.30
CA ILE A 89 1.09 -8.95 -4.89
C ILE A 89 0.83 -8.07 -6.13
N LEU A 90 1.67 -8.17 -7.17
CA LEU A 90 1.48 -7.44 -8.43
C LEU A 90 0.16 -7.75 -9.10
N SER A 91 -0.21 -9.04 -9.21
CA SER A 91 -1.49 -9.45 -9.78
C SER A 91 -2.66 -8.78 -9.06
N ARG A 92 -2.60 -8.75 -7.72
CA ARG A 92 -3.62 -8.07 -6.91
C ARG A 92 -3.62 -6.55 -7.10
N LEU A 93 -2.45 -5.92 -7.20
CA LEU A 93 -2.35 -4.48 -7.49
C LEU A 93 -2.97 -4.15 -8.86
N TRP A 94 -2.71 -4.97 -9.87
CA TRP A 94 -3.33 -4.80 -11.20
C TRP A 94 -4.85 -4.95 -11.17
N SER A 95 -5.39 -5.85 -10.34
CA SER A 95 -6.84 -5.98 -10.14
C SER A 95 -7.48 -4.75 -9.47
N ILE A 96 -6.74 -4.03 -8.62
CA ILE A 96 -7.22 -2.76 -8.06
C ILE A 96 -7.18 -1.68 -9.13
N LEU A 97 -6.06 -1.60 -9.83
CA LEU A 97 -5.83 -0.59 -10.87
C LEU A 97 -6.77 -0.76 -12.07
N SER A 98 -7.30 -1.96 -12.33
CA SER A 98 -8.30 -2.15 -13.39
C SER A 98 -9.66 -1.52 -13.07
N ASN A 99 -9.88 -1.05 -11.84
CA ASN A 99 -11.06 -0.28 -11.46
C ASN A 99 -10.69 1.20 -11.37
N GLU A 100 -11.20 2.02 -12.31
CA GLU A 100 -10.88 3.46 -12.40
C GLU A 100 -11.18 4.23 -11.10
N THR A 101 -12.26 3.88 -10.38
CA THR A 101 -12.60 4.53 -9.11
C THR A 101 -11.55 4.25 -8.04
N LEU A 102 -11.13 2.99 -7.92
CA LEU A 102 -10.10 2.59 -6.95
C LEU A 102 -8.72 3.14 -7.35
N GLU A 103 -8.37 3.11 -8.63
CA GLU A 103 -7.14 3.70 -9.13
C GLU A 103 -7.07 5.20 -8.79
N ASN A 104 -8.14 5.96 -9.05
CA ASN A 104 -8.20 7.38 -8.71
C ASN A 104 -8.10 7.63 -7.19
N LEU A 105 -8.71 6.77 -6.37
CA LEU A 105 -8.64 6.90 -4.91
C LEU A 105 -7.21 6.68 -4.39
N PHE A 106 -6.51 5.63 -4.87
CA PHE A 106 -5.19 5.24 -4.38
C PHE A 106 -4.01 5.92 -5.08
N SER A 107 -4.26 6.62 -6.19
CA SER A 107 -3.27 7.44 -6.90
C SER A 107 -3.18 8.87 -6.33
N SER A 108 -4.11 9.29 -5.47
CA SER A 108 -4.05 10.59 -4.80
C SER A 108 -2.88 10.63 -3.81
N SER A 109 -1.92 11.53 -4.05
CA SER A 109 -0.77 11.74 -3.15
C SER A 109 -1.14 12.42 -1.83
N GLU A 110 -2.31 13.07 -1.79
CA GLU A 110 -2.81 13.78 -0.62
C GLU A 110 -4.22 13.29 -0.28
N ASN A 111 -4.51 13.21 1.01
CA ASN A 111 -5.88 12.96 1.47
C ASN A 111 -6.68 14.27 1.38
N LYS A 112 -7.67 14.31 0.48
CA LYS A 112 -8.53 15.48 0.28
C LYS A 112 -9.58 15.65 1.39
N VAL A 113 -9.78 14.64 2.24
CA VAL A 113 -10.81 14.63 3.28
C VAL A 113 -10.20 14.34 4.65
N ASN A 114 -10.19 15.35 5.51
CA ASN A 114 -9.82 15.21 6.91
C ASN A 114 -11.05 14.91 7.77
N ILE A 115 -11.32 13.62 8.01
CA ILE A 115 -12.48 13.18 8.80
C ILE A 115 -12.40 13.65 10.25
N PHE A 116 -11.20 13.70 10.84
CA PHE A 116 -11.02 14.14 12.23
C PHE A 116 -11.41 15.61 12.40
N GLU A 117 -10.96 16.48 11.50
CA GLU A 117 -11.37 17.88 11.46
C GLU A 117 -12.87 18.01 11.18
N ALA A 118 -13.42 17.24 10.24
CA ALA A 118 -14.84 17.27 9.94
C ALA A 118 -15.72 16.89 11.15
N MET A 119 -15.28 15.92 11.96
CA MET A 119 -15.97 15.54 13.20
C MET A 119 -15.91 16.65 14.26
N ASN A 120 -14.74 17.29 14.43
CA ASN A 120 -14.56 18.36 15.43
C ASN A 120 -15.31 19.65 15.05
N ASP A 121 -15.46 19.93 13.76
CA ASP A 121 -16.20 21.07 13.23
C ASP A 121 -17.73 20.87 13.27
N GLY A 122 -18.22 19.68 13.67
CA GLY A 122 -19.64 19.35 13.66
C GLY A 122 -20.24 19.19 12.26
N LYS A 123 -19.43 18.86 11.25
CA LYS A 123 -19.90 18.62 9.88
C LYS A 123 -20.72 17.33 9.81
N ILE A 124 -21.74 17.31 8.94
CA ILE A 124 -22.50 16.10 8.63
C ILE A 124 -21.72 15.26 7.61
N ILE A 125 -21.37 14.02 7.97
CA ILE A 125 -20.69 13.07 7.08
C ILE A 125 -21.72 12.09 6.53
N LEU A 126 -22.05 12.21 5.24
CA LEU A 126 -22.93 11.28 4.55
C LEU A 126 -22.10 10.22 3.82
N VAL A 127 -22.19 8.96 4.24
CA VAL A 127 -21.55 7.83 3.55
C VAL A 127 -22.61 7.09 2.73
N ASN A 128 -22.53 7.20 1.40
CA ASN A 128 -23.38 6.42 0.52
C ASN A 128 -22.77 5.04 0.27
N THR A 129 -23.43 3.98 0.77
CA THR A 129 -23.00 2.58 0.60
C THR A 129 -23.88 1.82 -0.38
N SER A 130 -24.56 2.49 -1.31
CA SER A 130 -25.45 1.80 -2.26
C SER A 130 -24.66 0.78 -3.08
N LYS A 131 -25.06 -0.49 -3.00
CA LYS A 131 -24.38 -1.61 -3.68
C LYS A 131 -24.24 -1.41 -5.19
N SER A 132 -25.19 -0.74 -5.82
CA SER A 132 -25.18 -0.42 -7.26
C SER A 132 -24.05 0.51 -7.70
N LEU A 133 -23.40 1.23 -6.77
CA LEU A 133 -22.22 2.06 -7.04
C LEU A 133 -20.89 1.34 -6.73
N LEU A 134 -20.93 0.20 -6.04
CA LEU A 134 -19.74 -0.51 -5.54
C LEU A 134 -19.45 -1.83 -6.27
N GLN A 135 -20.39 -2.33 -7.08
CA GLN A 135 -20.22 -3.50 -7.92
C GLN A 135 -20.64 -3.14 -9.34
N SER A 136 -19.67 -3.06 -10.25
CA SER A 136 -19.92 -3.39 -11.65
C SER A 136 -20.13 -4.91 -11.70
N GLU A 137 -21.20 -5.37 -12.33
CA GLU A 137 -21.47 -6.80 -12.57
C GLU A 137 -20.26 -7.55 -13.16
#